data_AF-A0A957FSY8-F1
#
_entry.id   AF-A0A957FSY8-F1
#
_cell.length_a   1.000
_cell.length_b   1.000
_cell.length_c   1.000
_cell.angle_alpha   90.00
_cell.angle_beta   90.00
_cell.angle_gamma   90.00
#
_symmetry.space_group_name_H-M   'P 1'
#
loop_
_entity.id
_entity.type
_entity.pdbx_description
1 polymer ?
#
loop_
_entity_poly.entity_id
_entity_poly.type
_entity_poly.pdbx_seq_one_letter_code
_entity_poly.pdbx_strand_id
1 'polypeptide(L)'
;MTELTGNSQPAPEGPATPPAESASPAIGCGSYVVIYTLIAYLGLFSLLFAGITWLVRGVIVEFGNAWPWWLTPVLTLGHWLALAVPILPLLYFWRAPGKLRGVAWLWAAGLAYLLLQMPLRLIPPGSRYGWPLAQIVLHVILSAVVLGWLGRRRLPRPAGPYAPALLLAALLGLPWLSLGAIGGLLETALQLLAGLLLGCLAAALIVILLPPDPDSRRWDFGTGAHVAGAFLLMLGFGFGASVFQMFMLLVLALAGWLVPALLHWGRAKPAAGWLAAALFLGSMAALPYQTFDVPELEISLGFGLFSLWEWLLIATAIFLVLVLLATILTFMLRDRLSGAPRLRWVAGGAWLLALGFWVFIGQPGLHGERLFVILADQADVSAAYELPDVASRRAFVYETLVAHADGTQADLRDVLDLLQVDYTPYYLVNALEVEGGPLLRLWLANRPEVDRVLESPRLRPLPAEPSVSAGGASAPEGPPWNLTLIGADRVWEEFGVRGEGIVIGQSDSGVQWDHPELQRTYRGSAGNHDYNWFDPWFGTTVPEDWAGHGT
;
A
#
# COMPACT_ATOMS: atom_id res chain seq x y z
N MET A 1 63.38 -8.18 84.29
CA MET A 1 62.18 -7.42 83.88
C MET A 1 62.62 -6.11 83.25
N THR A 2 62.73 -6.08 81.93
CA THR A 2 62.61 -4.88 81.09
C THR A 2 62.44 -5.39 79.65
N GLU A 3 61.19 -5.46 79.21
CA GLU A 3 60.79 -5.84 77.85
C GLU A 3 60.97 -4.67 76.88
N LEU A 4 61.54 -4.96 75.72
CA LEU A 4 61.59 -4.07 74.55
C LEU A 4 60.39 -4.38 73.66
N THR A 5 59.37 -3.52 73.66
CA THR A 5 58.25 -3.61 72.73
C THR A 5 58.57 -2.82 71.45
N GLY A 6 58.72 -3.55 70.34
CA GLY A 6 58.81 -2.99 68.99
C GLY A 6 57.45 -2.46 68.52
N ASN A 7 57.48 -1.30 67.88
CA ASN A 7 56.32 -0.59 67.35
C ASN A 7 56.22 -0.90 65.84
N SER A 8 55.26 -1.72 65.41
CA SER A 8 54.95 -1.96 64.00
C SER A 8 53.72 -1.16 63.59
N GLN A 9 53.90 -0.21 62.67
CA GLN A 9 52.79 0.48 61.99
C GLN A 9 52.11 -0.46 60.99
N PRO A 10 50.77 -0.42 60.83
CA PRO A 10 50.09 -1.15 59.78
C PRO A 10 50.24 -0.44 58.42
N ALA A 11 50.39 -1.25 57.37
CA ALA A 11 50.49 -0.82 55.97
C ALA A 11 49.16 -0.19 55.46
N PRO A 12 49.20 0.72 54.47
CA PRO A 12 48.00 1.33 53.91
C PRO A 12 47.21 0.30 53.08
N GLU A 13 45.91 0.23 53.33
CA GLU A 13 44.95 -0.55 52.53
C GLU A 13 44.95 -0.05 51.07
N GLY A 14 45.24 -0.96 50.14
CA GLY A 14 45.13 -0.69 48.71
C GLY A 14 43.67 -0.45 48.29
N PRO A 15 43.43 0.24 47.15
CA PRO A 15 42.09 0.54 46.70
C PRO A 15 41.31 -0.74 46.41
N ALA A 16 40.14 -0.88 47.06
CA ALA A 16 39.21 -1.97 46.81
C ALA A 16 38.85 -2.02 45.32
N THR A 17 39.17 -3.14 44.67
CA THR A 17 38.70 -3.44 43.32
C THR A 17 37.16 -3.48 43.35
N PRO A 18 36.47 -2.72 42.47
CA PRO A 18 35.03 -2.85 42.36
C PRO A 18 34.67 -4.28 41.93
N PRO A 19 33.56 -4.85 42.43
CA PRO A 19 33.13 -6.18 42.00
C PRO A 19 32.94 -6.16 40.49
N ALA A 20 33.52 -7.16 39.81
CA ALA A 20 33.35 -7.37 38.39
C ALA A 20 31.84 -7.46 38.08
N GLU A 21 31.32 -6.46 37.38
CA GLU A 21 30.00 -6.49 36.77
C GLU A 21 29.94 -7.75 35.91
N SER A 22 29.09 -8.69 36.31
CA SER A 22 28.97 -9.99 35.65
C SER A 22 28.58 -9.78 34.19
N ALA A 23 29.51 -10.03 33.27
CA ALA A 23 29.22 -10.07 31.84
C ALA A 23 27.99 -10.97 31.60
N SER A 24 26.98 -10.43 30.91
CA SER A 24 25.78 -11.20 30.56
C SER A 24 26.19 -12.51 29.87
N PRO A 25 25.66 -13.68 30.30
CA PRO A 25 26.11 -14.96 29.80
C PRO A 25 25.98 -15.04 28.26
N ALA A 26 27.03 -15.54 27.61
CA ALA A 26 27.07 -15.67 26.17
C ALA A 26 25.94 -16.57 25.66
N ILE A 27 25.24 -16.15 24.61
CA ILE A 27 24.20 -16.96 23.95
C ILE A 27 24.87 -18.20 23.36
N GLY A 28 24.41 -19.40 23.74
CA GLY A 28 24.95 -20.65 23.22
C GLY A 28 24.65 -20.85 21.72
N CYS A 29 25.53 -21.54 21.00
CA CYS A 29 25.40 -21.80 19.56
C CYS A 29 24.03 -22.40 19.17
N GLY A 30 23.48 -23.29 19.99
CA GLY A 30 22.16 -23.89 19.76
C GLY A 30 21.02 -22.88 19.72
N SER A 31 21.09 -21.80 20.51
CA SER A 31 20.07 -20.75 20.49
C SER A 31 20.11 -19.92 19.21
N TYR A 32 21.28 -19.69 18.61
CA TYR A 32 21.37 -19.04 17.30
C TYR A 32 20.73 -19.88 16.21
N VAL A 33 20.97 -21.20 16.20
CA VAL A 33 20.33 -22.12 15.24
C VAL A 33 18.81 -22.02 15.37
N VAL A 34 18.27 -22.10 16.59
CA VAL A 34 16.82 -21.96 16.83
C VAL A 34 16.31 -20.61 16.32
N ILE A 35 16.97 -19.50 16.63
CA ILE A 35 16.56 -18.17 16.17
C ILE A 35 16.47 -18.13 14.64
N TYR A 36 17.52 -18.52 13.92
CA TYR A 36 17.54 -18.42 12.46
C TYR A 36 16.61 -19.42 11.77
N THR A 37 16.45 -20.64 12.31
CA THR A 37 15.45 -21.59 11.83
C THR A 37 14.04 -21.02 11.96
N LEU A 38 13.74 -20.37 13.09
CA LEU A 38 12.44 -19.75 13.30
C LEU A 38 12.24 -18.51 12.42
N ILE A 39 13.25 -17.66 12.23
CA ILE A 39 13.15 -16.53 11.30
C ILE A 39 12.83 -17.03 9.88
N ALA A 40 13.51 -18.08 9.42
CA ALA A 40 13.24 -18.70 8.12
C ALA A 40 11.82 -19.28 8.06
N TYR A 41 11.37 -19.98 9.09
CA TYR A 41 10.01 -20.51 9.19
C TYR A 41 8.95 -19.41 9.13
N LEU A 42 9.08 -18.38 9.97
CA LEU A 42 8.13 -17.26 10.05
C LEU A 42 8.04 -16.52 8.71
N GLY A 43 9.18 -16.31 8.05
CA GLY A 43 9.25 -15.66 6.74
C GLY A 43 8.63 -16.49 5.62
N LEU A 44 9.11 -17.72 5.44
CA LEU A 44 8.65 -18.61 4.37
C LEU A 44 7.17 -18.93 4.52
N PHE A 45 6.72 -19.27 5.74
CA PHE A 45 5.32 -19.61 5.98
C PHE A 45 4.41 -18.42 5.69
N SER A 46 4.75 -17.21 6.16
CA SER A 46 3.91 -16.02 5.94
C SER A 46 3.84 -15.61 4.47
N LEU A 47 4.95 -15.74 3.73
CA LEU A 47 4.99 -15.49 2.29
C LEU A 47 4.12 -16.48 1.51
N LEU A 48 4.31 -17.78 1.76
CA LEU A 48 3.50 -18.84 1.13
C LEU A 48 2.02 -18.67 1.46
N PHE A 49 1.71 -18.37 2.72
CA PHE A 49 0.34 -18.15 3.17
C PHE A 49 -0.33 -16.97 2.43
N ALA A 50 0.37 -15.83 2.34
CA ALA A 50 -0.12 -14.65 1.63
C ALA A 50 -0.31 -14.95 0.13
N GLY A 51 0.68 -15.57 -0.51
CA GLY A 51 0.64 -15.91 -1.93
C GLY A 51 -0.47 -16.91 -2.29
N ILE A 52 -0.66 -17.96 -1.49
CA ILE A 52 -1.74 -18.94 -1.68
C ILE A 52 -3.10 -18.27 -1.47
N THR A 53 -3.25 -17.44 -0.43
CA THR A 53 -4.52 -16.74 -0.16
C THR A 53 -4.89 -15.82 -1.32
N TRP A 54 -3.91 -15.06 -1.86
CA TRP A 54 -4.10 -14.24 -3.04
C TRP A 54 -4.51 -15.09 -4.26
N LEU A 55 -3.77 -16.16 -4.56
CA LEU A 55 -4.06 -17.02 -5.71
C LEU A 55 -5.48 -17.62 -5.64
N VAL A 56 -5.85 -18.19 -4.49
CA VAL A 56 -7.17 -18.78 -4.28
C VAL A 56 -8.27 -17.73 -4.41
N ARG A 57 -8.07 -16.55 -3.84
CA ARG A 57 -9.02 -15.44 -3.97
C ARG A 57 -9.21 -15.02 -5.41
N GLY A 58 -8.09 -14.82 -6.10
CA GLY A 58 -8.09 -14.48 -7.50
C GLY A 58 -8.92 -15.45 -8.33
N VAL A 59 -8.75 -16.77 -8.10
CA VAL A 59 -9.46 -17.80 -8.88
C VAL A 59 -10.96 -17.70 -8.65
N ILE A 60 -11.38 -17.52 -7.39
CA ILE A 60 -12.80 -17.39 -7.05
C ILE A 60 -13.42 -16.16 -7.75
N VAL A 61 -12.73 -15.02 -7.73
CA VAL A 61 -13.20 -13.77 -8.35
C VAL A 61 -13.26 -13.90 -9.87
N GLU A 62 -12.26 -14.51 -10.50
CA GLU A 62 -12.22 -14.73 -11.96
C GLU A 62 -13.42 -15.56 -12.46
N PHE A 63 -13.84 -16.56 -11.68
CA PHE A 63 -15.04 -17.35 -11.99
C PHE A 63 -16.36 -16.67 -11.61
N GLY A 64 -16.34 -15.35 -11.37
CA GLY A 64 -17.52 -14.54 -11.07
C GLY A 64 -18.11 -14.75 -9.67
N ASN A 65 -17.37 -15.40 -8.76
CA ASN A 65 -17.84 -15.65 -7.39
C ASN A 65 -17.31 -14.58 -6.42
N ALA A 66 -18.18 -14.13 -5.51
CA ALA A 66 -17.76 -13.22 -4.45
C ALA A 66 -16.88 -13.94 -3.42
N TRP A 67 -15.82 -13.26 -2.97
CA TRP A 67 -15.00 -13.76 -1.86
C TRP A 67 -15.80 -13.79 -0.55
N PRO A 68 -15.92 -14.95 0.13
CA PRO A 68 -16.71 -15.02 1.37
C PRO A 68 -16.09 -14.17 2.49
N TRP A 69 -16.88 -13.23 3.04
CA TRP A 69 -16.40 -12.27 4.04
C TRP A 69 -15.80 -12.91 5.30
N TRP A 70 -16.29 -14.10 5.70
CA TRP A 70 -15.83 -14.82 6.89
C TRP A 70 -14.51 -15.57 6.68
N LEU A 71 -14.09 -15.77 5.42
CA LEU A 71 -12.92 -16.55 5.09
C LEU A 71 -11.64 -15.81 5.47
N THR A 72 -11.57 -14.49 5.29
CA THR A 72 -10.36 -13.70 5.60
C THR A 72 -9.99 -13.74 7.11
N PRO A 73 -10.93 -13.54 8.06
CA PRO A 73 -10.64 -13.73 9.48
C PRO A 73 -10.21 -15.16 9.84
N VAL A 74 -10.86 -16.19 9.27
CA VAL A 74 -10.53 -17.61 9.53
C VAL A 74 -9.13 -17.96 9.03
N LEU A 75 -8.79 -17.51 7.81
CA LEU A 75 -7.45 -17.65 7.25
C LEU A 75 -6.41 -16.94 8.13
N THR A 76 -6.70 -15.71 8.58
CA THR A 76 -5.81 -14.98 9.50
C THR A 76 -5.60 -15.74 10.82
N LEU A 77 -6.63 -16.41 11.34
CA LEU A 77 -6.51 -17.29 12.51
C LEU A 77 -5.66 -18.53 12.24
N GLY A 78 -5.81 -19.16 11.08
CA GLY A 78 -4.95 -20.26 10.66
C GLY A 78 -3.48 -19.85 10.59
N HIS A 79 -3.19 -18.69 10.00
CA HIS A 79 -1.83 -18.13 9.98
C HIS A 79 -1.30 -17.84 11.38
N TRP A 80 -2.10 -17.20 12.23
CA TRP A 80 -1.73 -16.92 13.61
C TRP A 80 -1.37 -18.19 14.38
N LEU A 81 -2.20 -19.24 14.27
CA LEU A 81 -1.98 -20.52 14.94
C LEU A 81 -0.65 -21.16 14.50
N ALA A 82 -0.37 -21.15 13.20
CA ALA A 82 0.88 -21.69 12.67
C ALA A 82 2.11 -20.96 13.22
N LEU A 83 2.08 -19.62 13.31
CA LEU A 83 3.18 -18.85 13.90
C LEU A 83 3.25 -19.00 15.43
N ALA A 84 2.11 -19.23 16.09
CA ALA A 84 2.04 -19.40 17.55
C ALA A 84 2.69 -20.69 18.05
N VAL A 85 2.56 -21.79 17.30
CA VAL A 85 3.12 -23.11 17.65
C VAL A 85 4.61 -23.04 18.02
N PRO A 86 5.50 -22.42 17.21
CA PRO A 86 6.91 -22.33 17.57
C PRO A 86 7.24 -21.19 18.54
N ILE A 87 6.49 -20.09 18.57
CA ILE A 87 6.84 -18.90 19.37
C ILE A 87 6.41 -19.06 20.84
N LEU A 88 5.19 -19.53 21.12
CA LEU A 88 4.67 -19.59 22.49
C LEU A 88 5.52 -20.46 23.43
N PRO A 89 6.05 -21.63 23.02
CA PRO A 89 6.96 -22.41 23.87
C PRO A 89 8.23 -21.65 24.27
N LEU A 90 8.71 -20.71 23.46
CA LEU A 90 9.90 -19.92 23.79
C LEU A 90 9.70 -19.05 25.03
N LEU A 91 8.47 -18.62 25.32
CA LEU A 91 8.17 -17.86 26.54
C LEU A 91 8.46 -18.68 27.81
N TYR A 92 8.29 -20.01 27.72
CA TYR A 92 8.61 -20.93 28.80
C TYR A 92 10.12 -21.25 28.84
N PHE A 93 10.69 -21.64 27.69
CA PHE A 93 12.09 -22.09 27.63
C PHE A 93 13.09 -20.95 27.81
N TRP A 94 12.79 -19.74 27.35
CA TRP A 94 13.66 -18.56 27.44
C TRP A 94 13.18 -17.58 28.51
N ARG A 95 12.75 -18.09 29.67
CA ARG A 95 12.24 -17.28 30.80
C ARG A 95 13.31 -16.50 31.57
N ALA A 96 14.58 -16.92 31.48
CA ALA A 96 15.68 -16.30 32.21
C ALA A 96 15.95 -14.86 31.71
N PRO A 97 16.25 -13.87 32.58
CA PRO A 97 16.58 -12.51 32.15
C PRO A 97 17.73 -12.51 31.14
N GLY A 98 17.57 -11.76 30.04
CA GLY A 98 18.57 -11.64 28.99
C GLY A 98 17.96 -11.50 27.59
N LYS A 99 18.83 -11.56 26.57
CA LYS A 99 18.46 -11.35 25.17
C LYS A 99 17.44 -12.36 24.65
N LEU A 100 17.58 -13.64 24.99
CA LEU A 100 16.65 -14.69 24.55
C LEU A 100 15.23 -14.47 25.07
N ARG A 101 15.07 -14.02 26.32
CA ARG A 101 13.77 -13.60 26.84
C ARG A 101 13.20 -12.44 26.04
N GLY A 102 14.04 -11.45 25.73
CA GLY A 102 13.63 -10.32 24.89
C GLY A 102 13.14 -10.75 23.52
N VAL A 103 13.85 -11.67 22.85
CA VAL A 103 13.44 -12.27 21.57
C VAL A 103 12.06 -12.92 21.68
N ALA A 104 11.87 -13.81 22.67
CA ALA A 104 10.59 -14.52 22.86
C ALA A 104 9.42 -13.55 23.10
N TRP A 105 9.60 -12.55 23.96
CA TRP A 105 8.56 -11.57 24.26
C TRP A 105 8.29 -10.62 23.09
N LEU A 106 9.32 -10.24 22.33
CA LEU A 106 9.15 -9.39 21.14
C LEU A 106 8.36 -10.13 20.06
N TRP A 107 8.66 -11.40 19.80
CA TRP A 107 7.89 -12.21 18.85
C TRP A 107 6.47 -12.51 19.35
N ALA A 108 6.28 -12.75 20.65
CA ALA A 108 4.95 -12.87 21.24
C ALA A 108 4.13 -11.57 21.09
N ALA A 109 4.75 -10.39 21.17
CA ALA A 109 4.09 -9.13 20.88
C ALA A 109 3.65 -9.02 19.42
N GLY A 110 4.46 -9.52 18.47
CA GLY A 110 4.06 -9.62 17.06
C GLY A 110 2.87 -10.56 16.84
N LEU A 111 2.83 -11.70 17.54
CA LEU A 111 1.64 -12.58 17.53
C LEU A 111 0.41 -11.90 18.11
N ALA A 112 0.54 -11.20 19.25
CA ALA A 112 -0.57 -10.48 19.84
C ALA A 112 -1.12 -9.43 18.86
N TYR A 113 -0.23 -8.71 18.17
CA TYR A 113 -0.61 -7.76 17.13
C TYR A 113 -1.40 -8.44 16.00
N LEU A 114 -0.93 -9.58 15.47
CA LEU A 114 -1.64 -10.34 14.44
C LEU A 114 -3.04 -10.80 14.87
N LEU A 115 -3.18 -11.24 16.13
CA LEU A 115 -4.48 -11.63 16.68
C LEU A 115 -5.46 -10.45 16.71
N LEU A 116 -4.96 -9.29 17.13
CA LEU A 116 -5.74 -8.05 17.24
C LEU A 116 -6.10 -7.44 15.88
N GLN A 117 -5.45 -7.86 14.79
CA GLN A 117 -5.80 -7.47 13.43
C GLN A 117 -7.01 -8.25 12.88
N MET A 118 -7.41 -9.37 13.48
CA MET A 118 -8.50 -10.20 12.95
C MET A 118 -9.83 -9.46 12.75
N PRO A 119 -10.31 -8.62 13.69
CA PRO A 119 -11.56 -7.88 13.49
C PRO A 119 -11.49 -6.92 12.31
N LEU A 120 -10.30 -6.35 12.04
CA LEU A 120 -10.09 -5.43 10.93
C LEU A 120 -10.18 -6.15 9.57
N ARG A 121 -10.00 -7.47 9.53
CA ARG A 121 -10.16 -8.28 8.30
C ARG A 121 -11.58 -8.34 7.76
N LEU A 122 -12.56 -7.85 8.52
CA LEU A 122 -13.95 -7.67 8.07
C LEU A 122 -14.13 -6.40 7.24
N ILE A 123 -13.19 -5.46 7.30
CA ILE A 123 -13.22 -4.25 6.47
C ILE A 123 -12.94 -4.67 5.03
N PRO A 124 -13.80 -4.29 4.07
CA PRO A 124 -13.56 -4.55 2.66
C PRO A 124 -12.18 -4.02 2.26
N PRO A 125 -11.32 -4.82 1.61
CA PRO A 125 -9.99 -4.37 1.22
C PRO A 125 -9.98 -3.18 0.27
N GLY A 126 -11.07 -2.99 -0.49
CA GLY A 126 -11.28 -1.82 -1.33
C GLY A 126 -11.59 -0.52 -0.57
N SER A 127 -11.73 -0.56 0.76
CA SER A 127 -12.05 0.61 1.56
C SER A 127 -10.85 1.56 1.69
N ARG A 128 -10.89 2.65 0.93
CA ARG A 128 -9.83 3.67 0.89
C ARG A 128 -9.54 4.31 2.24
N TYR A 129 -10.57 4.59 3.04
CA TYR A 129 -10.42 5.22 4.36
C TYR A 129 -10.67 4.28 5.54
N GLY A 130 -11.53 3.28 5.38
CA GLY A 130 -11.89 2.37 6.46
C GLY A 130 -10.67 1.63 7.01
N TRP A 131 -9.80 1.16 6.12
CA TRP A 131 -8.56 0.48 6.51
C TRP A 131 -7.61 1.38 7.31
N PRO A 132 -7.12 2.53 6.80
CA PRO A 132 -6.19 3.36 7.56
C PRO A 132 -6.81 3.93 8.83
N LEU A 133 -8.11 4.26 8.87
CA LEU A 133 -8.79 4.70 10.09
C LEU A 133 -8.80 3.61 11.15
N ALA A 134 -9.13 2.36 10.77
CA ALA A 134 -9.14 1.25 11.73
C ALA A 134 -7.73 0.94 12.25
N GLN A 135 -6.71 1.02 11.40
CA GLN A 135 -5.30 0.93 11.82
C GLN A 135 -4.97 2.03 12.84
N ILE A 136 -5.28 3.29 12.55
CA ILE A 136 -5.08 4.42 13.49
C ILE A 136 -5.70 4.13 14.86
N VAL A 137 -6.98 3.74 14.89
CA VAL A 137 -7.69 3.41 16.13
C VAL A 137 -6.99 2.28 16.88
N LEU A 138 -6.65 1.19 16.19
CA LEU A 138 -5.95 0.05 16.78
C LEU A 138 -4.58 0.48 17.36
N HIS A 139 -3.77 1.22 16.61
CA HIS A 139 -2.43 1.62 17.07
C HIS A 139 -2.47 2.65 18.19
N VAL A 140 -3.49 3.52 18.26
CA VAL A 140 -3.73 4.41 19.41
C VAL A 140 -4.04 3.58 20.65
N ILE A 141 -4.96 2.61 20.56
CA ILE A 141 -5.31 1.72 21.68
C ILE A 141 -4.08 0.94 22.13
N LEU A 142 -3.34 0.33 21.20
CA LEU A 142 -2.15 -0.45 21.52
C LEU A 142 -1.05 0.40 22.12
N SER A 143 -0.86 1.61 21.62
CA SER A 143 0.10 2.56 22.17
C SER A 143 -0.31 3.00 23.57
N ALA A 144 -1.61 3.20 23.86
CA ALA A 144 -2.10 3.47 25.21
C ALA A 144 -1.89 2.28 26.17
N VAL A 145 -2.13 1.04 25.71
CA VAL A 145 -1.86 -0.19 26.49
C VAL A 145 -0.37 -0.33 26.78
N VAL A 146 0.47 -0.15 25.76
CA VAL A 146 1.92 -0.17 25.92
C VAL A 146 2.34 0.94 26.87
N LEU A 147 1.90 2.19 26.72
CA LEU A 147 2.21 3.29 27.64
C LEU A 147 1.75 3.03 29.09
N GLY A 148 0.58 2.42 29.29
CA GLY A 148 0.09 2.00 30.61
C GLY A 148 0.99 0.93 31.23
N TRP A 149 1.40 -0.06 30.42
CA TRP A 149 2.39 -1.05 30.83
C TRP A 149 3.78 -0.43 31.09
N LEU A 150 4.15 0.60 30.32
CA LEU A 150 5.37 1.40 30.46
C LEU A 150 5.38 2.30 31.70
N GLY A 151 4.25 2.47 32.39
CA GLY A 151 4.26 3.02 33.75
C GLY A 151 5.24 2.27 34.68
N ARG A 152 5.59 1.01 34.35
CA ARG A 152 6.61 0.20 35.02
C ARG A 152 7.98 0.18 34.33
N ARG A 153 8.10 0.64 33.08
CA ARG A 153 9.33 0.70 32.26
C ARG A 153 9.30 1.96 31.38
N ARG A 154 10.05 3.02 31.70
CA ARG A 154 9.95 4.26 30.89
C ARG A 154 10.82 4.20 29.64
N LEU A 155 10.26 4.58 28.50
CA LEU A 155 11.06 4.92 27.32
C LEU A 155 12.03 6.05 27.69
N PRO A 156 13.30 5.99 27.26
CA PRO A 156 14.22 7.09 27.44
C PRO A 156 13.71 8.31 26.66
N ARG A 157 13.99 9.51 27.20
CA ARG A 157 13.70 10.75 26.47
C ARG A 157 14.37 10.67 25.09
N PRO A 158 13.62 10.89 24.00
CA PRO A 158 14.22 10.89 22.67
C PRO A 158 15.28 11.99 22.63
N ALA A 159 16.46 11.64 22.14
CA ALA A 159 17.58 12.57 21.97
C ALA A 159 18.08 12.51 20.53
N GLY A 160 19.13 13.29 20.19
CA GLY A 160 20.06 13.21 19.04
C GLY A 160 19.50 13.21 17.61
N PRO A 161 20.29 12.90 16.56
CA PRO A 161 19.94 13.26 15.18
C PRO A 161 18.86 12.37 14.57
N TYR A 162 17.85 13.00 13.95
CA TYR A 162 16.84 12.35 13.10
C TYR A 162 17.24 12.28 11.62
N ALA A 163 18.29 13.02 11.24
CA ALA A 163 18.78 13.09 9.88
C ALA A 163 19.07 11.72 9.22
N PRO A 164 19.65 10.70 9.91
CA PRO A 164 19.83 9.38 9.31
C PRO A 164 18.51 8.70 8.92
N ALA A 165 17.49 8.81 9.77
CA ALA A 165 16.17 8.25 9.50
C ALA A 165 15.51 8.95 8.31
N LEU A 166 15.60 10.29 8.25
CA LEU A 166 15.09 11.06 7.11
C LEU A 166 15.83 10.76 5.81
N LEU A 167 17.15 10.57 5.87
CA LEU A 167 17.95 10.19 4.70
C LEU A 167 17.58 8.80 4.19
N LEU A 168 17.50 7.81 5.08
CA LEU A 168 17.10 6.45 4.71
C LEU A 168 15.66 6.42 4.19
N ALA A 169 14.73 7.16 4.81
CA ALA A 169 13.36 7.27 4.34
C ALA A 169 13.27 7.88 2.94
N ALA A 170 14.07 8.91 2.63
CA ALA A 170 14.12 9.48 1.28
C ALA A 170 14.65 8.47 0.27
N LEU A 171 15.82 7.86 0.55
CA LEU A 171 16.50 6.96 -0.39
C LEU A 171 15.71 5.67 -0.64
N LEU A 172 15.21 5.03 0.42
CA LEU A 172 14.39 3.82 0.31
C LEU A 172 12.95 4.14 -0.11
N GLY A 173 12.55 5.42 -0.04
CA GLY A 173 11.27 5.92 -0.50
C GLY A 173 11.20 6.10 -2.03
N LEU A 174 12.35 6.26 -2.69
CA LEU A 174 12.43 6.56 -4.12
C LEU A 174 11.61 5.61 -5.00
N PRO A 175 11.70 4.27 -4.86
CA PRO A 175 10.98 3.36 -5.77
C PRO A 175 9.46 3.56 -5.73
N TRP A 176 8.92 3.85 -4.54
CA TRP A 176 7.48 4.09 -4.36
C TRP A 176 7.05 5.42 -5.00
N LEU A 177 7.84 6.47 -4.77
CA LEU A 177 7.58 7.81 -5.33
C LEU A 177 7.81 7.89 -6.84
N SER A 178 8.70 7.07 -7.40
CA SER A 178 8.99 7.09 -8.84
C SER A 178 8.09 6.17 -9.66
N LEU A 179 7.51 5.12 -9.05
CA LEU A 179 6.75 4.10 -9.77
C LEU A 179 5.25 4.06 -9.40
N GLY A 180 4.83 4.85 -8.41
CA GLY A 180 3.41 5.02 -8.08
C GLY A 180 3.00 6.48 -8.14
N ALA A 181 1.72 6.74 -7.88
CA ALA A 181 1.12 8.07 -7.92
C ALA A 181 0.46 8.39 -6.58
N ILE A 182 0.60 9.63 -6.10
CA ILE A 182 0.05 9.99 -4.79
C ILE A 182 -1.48 10.07 -4.88
N GLY A 183 -2.16 9.45 -3.92
CA GLY A 183 -3.61 9.54 -3.76
C GLY A 183 -4.13 10.92 -3.37
N GLY A 184 -5.34 10.93 -2.77
CA GLY A 184 -5.93 12.17 -2.27
C GLY A 184 -5.25 12.65 -0.98
N LEU A 185 -5.22 13.96 -0.72
CA LEU A 185 -4.56 14.52 0.48
C LEU A 185 -5.01 13.88 1.80
N LEU A 186 -6.32 13.68 1.97
CA LEU A 186 -6.86 13.06 3.19
C LEU A 186 -6.38 11.62 3.34
N GLU A 187 -6.43 10.85 2.25
CA GLU A 187 -5.95 9.47 2.23
C GLU A 187 -4.46 9.42 2.57
N THR A 188 -3.63 10.23 1.89
CA THR A 188 -2.19 10.31 2.14
C THR A 188 -1.89 10.65 3.59
N ALA A 189 -2.63 11.60 4.18
CA ALA A 189 -2.48 11.99 5.58
C ALA A 189 -2.88 10.87 6.55
N LEU A 190 -3.97 10.16 6.29
CA LEU A 190 -4.42 9.03 7.12
C LEU A 190 -3.43 7.87 7.06
N GLN A 191 -2.90 7.55 5.88
CA GLN A 191 -1.89 6.50 5.72
C GLN A 191 -0.56 6.89 6.37
N LEU A 192 -0.16 8.16 6.28
CA LEU A 192 1.01 8.68 7.00
C LEU A 192 0.82 8.52 8.51
N LEU A 193 -0.34 8.91 9.04
CA LEU A 193 -0.64 8.81 10.45
C LEU A 193 -0.66 7.33 10.91
N ALA A 194 -1.33 6.45 10.17
CA ALA A 194 -1.37 5.01 10.45
C ALA A 194 0.05 4.41 10.48
N GLY A 195 0.88 4.73 9.46
CA GLY A 195 2.26 4.30 9.40
C GLY A 195 3.10 4.84 10.56
N LEU A 196 3.04 6.14 10.86
CA LEU A 196 3.79 6.75 11.96
C LEU A 196 3.41 6.17 13.33
N LEU A 197 2.12 5.87 13.56
CA LEU A 197 1.66 5.21 14.79
C LEU A 197 2.17 3.77 14.89
N LEU A 198 2.14 3.00 13.79
CA LEU A 198 2.76 1.67 13.72
C LEU A 198 4.27 1.75 14.02
N GLY A 199 4.97 2.72 13.42
CA GLY A 199 6.40 2.95 13.64
C GLY A 199 6.72 3.26 15.10
N CYS A 200 5.91 4.11 15.76
CA CYS A 200 6.04 4.41 17.18
C CYS A 200 5.84 3.16 18.05
N LEU A 201 4.77 2.40 17.80
CA LEU A 201 4.47 1.16 18.51
C LEU A 201 5.61 0.14 18.36
N ALA A 202 6.08 -0.07 17.12
CA ALA A 202 7.15 -1.00 16.80
C ALA A 202 8.48 -0.62 17.47
N ALA A 203 8.92 0.63 17.29
CA ALA A 203 10.17 1.11 17.85
C ALA A 203 10.15 1.08 19.39
N ALA A 204 9.01 1.42 20.00
CA ALA A 204 8.83 1.28 21.44
C ALA A 204 9.03 -0.18 21.85
N LEU A 205 8.24 -1.12 21.29
CA LEU A 205 8.30 -2.54 21.66
C LEU A 205 9.70 -3.14 21.51
N ILE A 206 10.40 -2.81 20.41
CA ILE A 206 11.80 -3.23 20.20
C ILE A 206 12.67 -2.72 21.35
N VAL A 207 12.63 -1.42 21.67
CA VAL A 207 13.49 -0.84 22.71
C VAL A 207 13.16 -1.35 24.12
N ILE A 208 11.92 -1.70 24.41
CA ILE A 208 11.51 -2.13 25.75
C ILE A 208 11.74 -3.63 25.98
N LEU A 209 11.44 -4.45 24.96
CA LEU A 209 11.51 -5.90 25.05
C LEU A 209 12.90 -6.41 24.69
N LEU A 210 13.57 -5.73 23.77
CA LEU A 210 14.90 -6.07 23.28
C LEU A 210 15.81 -4.82 23.26
N PRO A 211 16.12 -4.25 24.44
CA PRO A 211 16.88 -3.02 24.53
C PRO A 211 18.26 -3.16 23.84
N PRO A 212 18.67 -2.17 23.03
CA PRO A 212 19.98 -2.18 22.40
C PRO A 212 21.08 -2.10 23.46
N ASP A 213 22.16 -2.83 23.23
CA ASP A 213 23.26 -2.99 24.17
C ASP A 213 24.54 -2.36 23.58
N PRO A 214 25.05 -1.26 24.18
CA PRO A 214 26.25 -0.57 23.73
C PRO A 214 27.48 -1.48 23.63
N ASP A 215 27.57 -2.49 24.50
CA ASP A 215 28.76 -3.34 24.64
C ASP A 215 28.71 -4.57 23.72
N SER A 216 27.55 -4.85 23.12
CA SER A 216 27.35 -5.99 22.24
C SER A 216 26.79 -5.62 20.87
N ARG A 217 27.30 -4.51 20.30
CA ARG A 217 26.98 -4.02 18.95
C ARG A 217 26.98 -5.10 17.87
N ARG A 218 27.91 -6.05 17.90
CA ARG A 218 27.95 -7.14 16.91
C ARG A 218 26.67 -7.99 16.90
N TRP A 219 26.10 -8.23 18.08
CA TRP A 219 24.83 -8.94 18.19
C TRP A 219 23.69 -8.05 17.72
N ASP A 220 23.65 -6.77 18.13
CA ASP A 220 22.59 -5.83 17.74
C ASP A 220 22.49 -5.67 16.22
N PHE A 221 23.62 -5.40 15.54
CA PHE A 221 23.68 -5.26 14.09
C PHE A 221 23.56 -6.61 13.34
N GLY A 222 23.80 -7.73 14.02
CA GLY A 222 23.68 -9.07 13.48
C GLY A 222 22.33 -9.69 13.84
N THR A 223 22.31 -10.62 14.80
CA THR A 223 21.11 -11.36 15.21
C THR A 223 19.97 -10.45 15.68
N GLY A 224 20.25 -9.35 16.39
CA GLY A 224 19.25 -8.39 16.84
C GLY A 224 18.47 -7.76 15.68
N ALA A 225 19.16 -7.36 14.61
CA ALA A 225 18.57 -6.86 13.36
C ALA A 225 17.60 -7.87 12.72
N HIS A 226 18.02 -9.14 12.62
CA HIS A 226 17.18 -10.19 12.04
C HIS A 226 15.98 -10.54 12.93
N VAL A 227 16.15 -10.52 14.26
CA VAL A 227 15.06 -10.70 15.23
C VAL A 227 14.03 -9.57 15.12
N ALA A 228 14.50 -8.32 15.02
CA ALA A 228 13.63 -7.16 14.78
C ALA A 228 12.91 -7.27 13.44
N GLY A 229 13.59 -7.77 12.40
CA GLY A 229 12.99 -8.05 11.10
C GLY A 229 11.88 -9.10 11.18
N ALA A 230 12.07 -10.21 11.88
CA ALA A 230 11.01 -11.21 12.07
C ALA A 230 9.82 -10.69 12.88
N PHE A 231 10.06 -9.81 13.86
CA PHE A 231 8.98 -9.07 14.54
C PHE A 231 8.21 -8.18 13.55
N LEU A 232 8.93 -7.40 12.74
CA LEU A 232 8.33 -6.47 11.79
C LEU A 232 7.65 -7.16 10.60
N LEU A 233 8.05 -8.39 10.27
CA LEU A 233 7.36 -9.24 9.31
C LEU A 233 5.91 -9.51 9.75
N MET A 234 5.71 -9.86 11.03
CA MET A 234 4.36 -10.07 11.59
C MET A 234 3.56 -8.76 11.61
N LEU A 235 4.21 -7.64 11.92
CA LEU A 235 3.56 -6.33 11.86
C LEU A 235 3.17 -5.94 10.42
N GLY A 236 4.03 -6.21 9.45
CA GLY A 236 3.78 -5.97 8.02
C GLY A 236 2.64 -6.81 7.48
N PHE A 237 2.59 -8.10 7.83
CA PHE A 237 1.46 -8.97 7.49
C PHE A 237 0.15 -8.46 8.11
N GLY A 238 0.18 -8.03 9.38
CA GLY A 238 -1.00 -7.48 10.05
C GLY A 238 -1.48 -6.14 9.46
N PHE A 239 -0.54 -5.24 9.17
CA PHE A 239 -0.80 -3.90 8.63
C PHE A 239 -1.20 -3.91 7.14
N GLY A 240 -0.73 -4.91 6.39
CA GLY A 240 -1.10 -5.15 5.00
C GLY A 240 -2.59 -5.53 4.85
N ALA A 241 -3.33 -4.90 3.94
CA ALA A 241 -4.67 -5.30 3.52
C ALA A 241 -4.55 -6.22 2.30
N SER A 242 -5.20 -7.39 2.34
CA SER A 242 -5.21 -8.38 1.26
C SER A 242 -3.82 -8.60 0.63
N VAL A 243 -3.67 -8.36 -0.67
CA VAL A 243 -2.44 -8.46 -1.45
C VAL A 243 -1.25 -7.71 -0.83
N PHE A 244 -1.49 -6.52 -0.28
CA PHE A 244 -0.43 -5.71 0.32
C PHE A 244 0.23 -6.39 1.51
N GLN A 245 -0.38 -7.45 2.08
CA GLN A 245 0.27 -8.28 3.11
C GLN A 245 1.64 -8.79 2.66
N MET A 246 1.72 -9.33 1.44
CA MET A 246 2.96 -9.92 0.91
C MET A 246 4.06 -8.86 0.73
N PHE A 247 3.68 -7.66 0.29
CA PHE A 247 4.62 -6.58 0.10
C PHE A 247 5.02 -5.94 1.43
N MET A 248 4.05 -5.66 2.30
CA MET A 248 4.31 -5.02 3.59
C MET A 248 5.12 -5.90 4.53
N LEU A 249 4.90 -7.22 4.51
CA LEU A 249 5.70 -8.14 5.31
C LEU A 249 7.17 -8.11 4.85
N LEU A 250 7.46 -8.03 3.55
CA LEU A 250 8.83 -7.93 3.02
C LEU A 250 9.46 -6.56 3.34
N VAL A 251 8.72 -5.48 3.07
CA VAL A 251 9.18 -4.11 3.28
C VAL A 251 9.55 -3.87 4.73
N LEU A 252 8.65 -4.19 5.67
CA LEU A 252 8.91 -3.97 7.09
C LEU A 252 9.93 -4.94 7.68
N ALA A 253 9.96 -6.21 7.23
CA ALA A 253 10.96 -7.17 7.70
C ALA A 253 12.38 -6.71 7.41
N LEU A 254 12.66 -6.26 6.18
CA LEU A 254 14.00 -5.80 5.81
C LEU A 254 14.31 -4.39 6.33
N ALA A 255 13.32 -3.49 6.36
CA ALA A 255 13.50 -2.19 7.05
C ALA A 255 13.91 -2.40 8.52
N GLY A 256 13.40 -3.45 9.16
CA GLY A 256 13.78 -3.85 10.51
C GLY A 256 15.28 -4.05 10.73
N TRP A 257 16.03 -4.41 9.69
CA TRP A 257 17.47 -4.66 9.82
C TRP A 257 18.28 -3.37 10.02
N LEU A 258 17.72 -2.22 9.64
CA LEU A 258 18.31 -0.89 9.85
C LEU A 258 17.97 -0.29 11.23
N VAL A 259 17.04 -0.88 11.97
CA VAL A 259 16.62 -0.36 13.29
C VAL A 259 17.79 -0.27 14.27
N PRO A 260 18.64 -1.31 14.43
CA PRO A 260 19.80 -1.21 15.32
C PRO A 260 20.75 -0.07 14.91
N ALA A 261 20.98 0.12 13.61
CA ALA A 261 21.81 1.23 13.13
C ALA A 261 21.24 2.59 13.56
N LEU A 262 19.92 2.79 13.41
CA LEU A 262 19.23 4.02 13.82
C LEU A 262 19.26 4.25 15.32
N LEU A 263 19.15 3.19 16.13
CA LEU A 263 19.27 3.28 17.58
C LEU A 263 20.69 3.68 18.01
N HIS A 264 21.72 3.08 17.40
CA HIS A 264 23.12 3.33 17.76
C HIS A 264 23.71 4.62 17.17
N TRP A 265 23.10 5.20 16.14
CA TRP A 265 23.71 6.27 15.36
C TRP A 265 24.07 7.54 16.16
N GLY A 266 25.36 7.75 16.40
CA GLY A 266 25.88 8.92 17.11
C GLY A 266 25.49 8.98 18.58
N ARG A 267 25.13 7.84 19.20
CA ARG A 267 24.56 7.80 20.56
C ARG A 267 25.46 7.10 21.56
N ALA A 268 25.60 7.74 22.72
CA ALA A 268 26.11 7.09 23.93
C ALA A 268 25.04 6.19 24.58
N LYS A 269 23.75 6.52 24.44
CA LYS A 269 22.61 5.73 24.93
C LYS A 269 21.71 5.32 23.74
N PRO A 270 21.93 4.16 23.11
CA PRO A 270 21.26 3.79 21.86
C PRO A 270 19.73 3.77 21.95
N ALA A 271 19.17 3.36 23.09
CA ALA A 271 17.72 3.38 23.31
C ALA A 271 17.09 4.78 23.15
N ALA A 272 17.84 5.87 23.30
CA ALA A 272 17.35 7.23 23.09
C ALA A 272 17.17 7.61 21.60
N GLY A 273 17.57 6.74 20.67
CA GLY A 273 17.35 6.87 19.22
C GLY A 273 15.99 6.36 18.73
N TRP A 274 15.12 5.89 19.63
CA TRP A 274 13.87 5.21 19.28
C TRP A 274 12.94 6.02 18.37
N LEU A 275 12.89 7.35 18.52
CA LEU A 275 12.06 8.20 17.67
C LEU A 275 12.57 8.24 16.21
N ALA A 276 13.88 8.15 15.98
CA ALA A 276 14.42 8.05 14.63
C ALA A 276 14.03 6.70 13.98
N ALA A 277 14.09 5.60 14.73
CA ALA A 277 13.60 4.30 14.28
C ALA A 277 12.08 4.33 14.00
N ALA A 278 11.30 5.00 14.86
CA ALA A 278 9.86 5.15 14.68
C ALA A 278 9.49 5.90 13.40
N LEU A 279 10.11 7.06 13.16
CA LEU A 279 9.88 7.87 11.95
C LEU A 279 10.26 7.09 10.69
N PHE A 280 11.39 6.37 10.71
CA PHE A 280 11.82 5.54 9.60
C PHE A 280 10.83 4.41 9.31
N LEU A 281 10.50 3.58 10.31
CA LEU A 281 9.57 2.46 10.15
C LEU A 281 8.18 2.94 9.71
N GLY A 282 7.72 4.06 10.27
CA GLY A 282 6.43 4.62 9.89
C GLY A 282 6.40 5.14 8.46
N SER A 283 7.51 5.70 7.97
CA SER A 283 7.64 6.09 6.56
C SER A 283 7.62 4.88 5.64
N MET A 284 8.32 3.79 6.00
CA MET A 284 8.34 2.54 5.22
C MET A 284 6.98 1.84 5.19
N ALA A 285 6.16 2.01 6.24
CA ALA A 285 4.79 1.51 6.26
C ALA A 285 3.83 2.38 5.44
N ALA A 286 4.02 3.70 5.44
CA ALA A 286 3.10 4.64 4.79
C ALA A 286 3.30 4.70 3.27
N LEU A 287 4.54 4.84 2.79
CA LEU A 287 4.83 5.14 1.39
C LEU A 287 4.18 4.19 0.37
N PRO A 288 4.24 2.86 0.55
CA PRO A 288 3.62 1.94 -0.42
C PRO A 288 2.10 2.14 -0.58
N TYR A 289 1.39 2.42 0.52
CA TYR A 289 -0.06 2.69 0.47
C TYR A 289 -0.39 4.05 -0.15
N GLN A 290 0.52 5.02 0.00
CA GLN A 290 0.32 6.37 -0.54
C GLN A 290 0.40 6.41 -2.05
N THR A 291 1.12 5.45 -2.64
CA THR A 291 1.47 5.47 -4.06
C THR A 291 0.81 4.38 -4.90
N PHE A 292 0.24 3.33 -4.28
CA PHE A 292 -0.37 2.18 -4.97
C PHE A 292 -1.78 1.87 -4.44
N ASP A 293 -2.72 1.57 -5.32
CA ASP A 293 -4.12 1.30 -4.96
C ASP A 293 -4.34 -0.18 -4.61
N VAL A 294 -4.83 -0.44 -3.38
CA VAL A 294 -5.20 -1.79 -2.94
C VAL A 294 -6.39 -2.38 -3.72
N PRO A 295 -7.49 -1.64 -4.00
CA PRO A 295 -8.65 -2.20 -4.68
C PRO A 295 -8.34 -2.79 -6.06
N GLU A 296 -7.42 -2.17 -6.81
CA GLU A 296 -7.07 -2.59 -8.16
C GLU A 296 -6.34 -3.94 -8.17
N LEU A 297 -5.50 -4.20 -7.17
CA LEU A 297 -4.79 -5.48 -7.04
C LEU A 297 -5.72 -6.66 -6.71
N GLU A 298 -6.96 -6.39 -6.30
CA GLU A 298 -7.93 -7.41 -5.88
C GLU A 298 -8.76 -7.98 -7.02
N ILE A 299 -8.85 -7.25 -8.14
CA ILE A 299 -9.81 -7.53 -9.22
C ILE A 299 -9.21 -8.47 -10.28
N SER A 300 -7.90 -8.71 -10.29
CA SER A 300 -7.24 -9.40 -11.41
C SER A 300 -6.56 -10.73 -11.03
N LEU A 301 -7.02 -11.83 -11.63
CA LEU A 301 -6.14 -12.89 -12.16
C LEU A 301 -6.00 -12.81 -13.68
N GLY A 302 -6.52 -11.75 -14.31
CA GLY A 302 -6.66 -11.63 -15.75
C GLY A 302 -5.31 -11.55 -16.44
N PHE A 303 -5.03 -12.54 -17.27
CA PHE A 303 -3.84 -12.76 -18.10
C PHE A 303 -3.57 -11.67 -19.18
N GLY A 304 -3.99 -10.42 -18.97
CA GLY A 304 -3.82 -9.31 -19.94
C GLY A 304 -3.49 -7.94 -19.34
N LEU A 305 -3.58 -7.73 -18.02
CA LEU A 305 -3.32 -6.44 -17.38
C LEU A 305 -2.30 -6.60 -16.25
N PHE A 306 -1.05 -6.87 -16.63
CA PHE A 306 0.06 -7.04 -15.69
C PHE A 306 0.52 -5.74 -15.01
N SER A 307 -0.01 -4.58 -15.43
CA SER A 307 0.67 -3.30 -15.26
C SER A 307 0.83 -2.85 -13.80
N LEU A 308 -0.23 -2.72 -12.98
CA LEU A 308 -0.06 -2.26 -11.59
C LEU A 308 0.77 -3.24 -10.73
N TRP A 309 0.52 -4.55 -10.88
CA TRP A 309 1.23 -5.59 -10.14
C TRP A 309 2.71 -5.64 -10.48
N GLU A 310 3.06 -5.50 -11.75
CA GLU A 310 4.45 -5.39 -12.21
C GLU A 310 5.15 -4.20 -11.58
N TRP A 311 4.54 -3.02 -11.62
CA TRP A 311 5.14 -1.81 -11.03
C TRP A 311 5.32 -1.93 -9.53
N LEU A 312 4.37 -2.55 -8.82
CA LEU A 312 4.50 -2.82 -7.39
C LEU A 312 5.61 -3.84 -7.09
N LEU A 313 5.75 -4.90 -7.90
CA LEU A 313 6.83 -5.88 -7.80
C LEU A 313 8.19 -5.24 -8.07
N ILE A 314 8.30 -4.40 -9.10
CA ILE A 314 9.53 -3.67 -9.45
C ILE A 314 9.90 -2.70 -8.32
N ALA A 315 8.95 -1.90 -7.83
CA ALA A 315 9.18 -0.98 -6.71
C ALA A 315 9.67 -1.73 -5.46
N THR A 316 9.03 -2.86 -5.16
CA THR A 316 9.44 -3.73 -4.05
C THR A 316 10.84 -4.29 -4.29
N ALA A 317 11.15 -4.85 -5.46
CA ALA A 317 12.45 -5.42 -5.78
C ALA A 317 13.58 -4.39 -5.67
N ILE A 318 13.39 -3.18 -6.20
CA ILE A 318 14.34 -2.07 -6.06
C ILE A 318 14.50 -1.72 -4.57
N PHE A 319 13.40 -1.60 -3.82
CA PHE A 319 13.45 -1.37 -2.38
C PHE A 319 14.28 -2.46 -1.66
N LEU A 320 14.08 -3.75 -1.97
CA LEU A 320 14.82 -4.85 -1.35
C LEU A 320 16.33 -4.74 -1.62
N VAL A 321 16.72 -4.37 -2.85
CA VAL A 321 18.13 -4.13 -3.17
C VAL A 321 18.68 -2.95 -2.38
N LEU A 322 17.97 -1.82 -2.37
CA LEU A 322 18.40 -0.60 -1.69
C LEU A 322 18.51 -0.79 -0.18
N VAL A 323 17.57 -1.49 0.47
CA VAL A 323 17.60 -1.72 1.91
C VAL A 323 18.73 -2.69 2.31
N LEU A 324 19.05 -3.68 1.48
CA LEU A 324 20.20 -4.55 1.69
C LEU A 324 21.52 -3.79 1.56
N LEU A 325 21.66 -2.95 0.52
CA LEU A 325 22.82 -2.06 0.34
C LEU A 325 22.96 -1.09 1.51
N ALA A 326 21.86 -0.46 1.94
CA ALA A 326 21.84 0.43 3.09
C ALA A 326 22.24 -0.31 4.38
N THR A 327 21.78 -1.56 4.56
CA THR A 327 22.15 -2.37 5.72
C THR A 327 23.65 -2.66 5.75
N ILE A 328 24.23 -3.08 4.62
CA ILE A 328 25.68 -3.32 4.49
C ILE A 328 26.46 -2.02 4.74
N LEU A 329 26.04 -0.92 4.10
CA LEU A 329 26.73 0.37 4.20
C LEU A 329 26.70 0.92 5.62
N THR A 330 25.55 0.86 6.29
CA THR A 330 25.38 1.32 7.67
C THR A 330 26.17 0.46 8.64
N PHE A 331 26.28 -0.84 8.40
CA PHE A 331 27.16 -1.73 9.16
C PHE A 331 28.64 -1.40 8.96
N MET A 332 29.09 -1.20 7.72
CA MET A 332 30.50 -0.87 7.40
C MET A 332 30.92 0.49 7.94
N LEU A 333 30.02 1.47 7.87
CA LEU A 333 30.29 2.86 8.24
C LEU A 333 29.84 3.22 9.66
N ARG A 334 29.36 2.25 10.45
CA ARG A 334 28.77 2.45 11.80
C ARG A 334 29.62 3.33 12.72
N ASP A 335 30.94 3.19 12.67
CA ASP A 335 31.86 3.94 13.54
C ASP A 335 32.12 5.36 12.98
N ARG A 336 32.13 5.52 11.65
CA ARG A 336 32.41 6.80 10.96
C ARG A 336 31.21 7.74 10.88
N LEU A 337 30.00 7.20 10.86
CA LEU A 337 28.78 7.97 10.68
C LEU A 337 28.27 8.63 11.98
N SER A 338 28.84 8.23 13.12
CA SER A 338 28.49 8.77 14.43
C SER A 338 28.85 10.27 14.56
N GLY A 339 27.85 11.15 14.53
CA GLY A 339 28.01 12.57 14.88
C GLY A 339 28.27 13.56 13.74
N ALA A 340 28.04 13.22 12.46
CA ALA A 340 28.23 14.16 11.34
C ALA A 340 27.12 15.25 11.27
N PRO A 341 27.40 16.53 11.61
CA PRO A 341 26.38 17.59 11.63
C PRO A 341 25.86 17.96 10.22
N ARG A 342 26.62 17.62 9.18
CA ARG A 342 26.25 17.85 7.77
C ARG A 342 25.15 16.91 7.28
N LEU A 343 24.88 15.82 7.99
CA LEU A 343 23.93 14.80 7.55
C LEU A 343 22.49 15.33 7.41
N ARG A 344 22.12 16.36 8.18
CA ARG A 344 20.81 17.03 8.02
C ARG A 344 20.65 17.71 6.66
N TRP A 345 21.72 18.30 6.14
CA TRP A 345 21.71 18.94 4.83
C TRP A 345 21.71 17.90 3.71
N VAL A 346 22.42 16.78 3.90
CA VAL A 346 22.37 15.63 2.99
C VAL A 346 20.97 15.02 2.96
N ALA A 347 20.33 14.84 4.12
CA ALA A 347 18.95 14.36 4.20
C ALA A 347 17.98 15.33 3.50
N GLY A 348 18.13 16.65 3.72
CA GLY A 348 17.33 17.66 3.01
C GLY A 348 17.54 17.59 1.49
N GLY A 349 18.79 17.48 1.02
CA GLY A 349 19.12 17.29 -0.39
C GLY A 349 18.54 16.00 -0.96
N ALA A 350 18.55 14.89 -0.21
CA ALA A 350 17.95 13.63 -0.64
C ALA A 350 16.43 13.73 -0.81
N TRP A 351 15.73 14.48 0.06
CA TRP A 351 14.31 14.75 -0.11
C TRP A 351 14.01 15.68 -1.28
N LEU A 352 14.86 16.69 -1.55
CA LEU A 352 14.73 17.51 -2.75
C LEU A 352 14.95 16.69 -4.02
N LEU A 353 15.91 15.76 -4.01
CA LEU A 353 16.09 14.81 -5.10
C LEU A 353 14.88 13.88 -5.23
N ALA A 354 14.35 13.32 -4.14
CA ALA A 354 13.15 12.49 -4.18
C ALA A 354 11.95 13.25 -4.74
N LEU A 355 11.77 14.52 -4.36
CA LEU A 355 10.77 15.40 -4.95
C LEU A 355 11.02 15.61 -6.44
N GLY A 356 12.26 15.87 -6.85
CA GLY A 356 12.62 15.97 -8.28
C GLY A 356 12.31 14.69 -9.05
N PHE A 357 12.63 13.52 -8.49
CA PHE A 357 12.25 12.22 -9.07
C PHE A 357 10.74 12.10 -9.22
N TRP A 358 9.96 12.43 -8.20
CA TRP A 358 8.50 12.40 -8.29
C TRP A 358 7.95 13.37 -9.35
N VAL A 359 8.49 14.59 -9.44
CA VAL A 359 8.04 15.60 -10.42
C VAL A 359 8.40 15.25 -11.86
N PHE A 360 9.62 14.74 -12.11
CA PHE A 360 10.15 14.57 -13.47
C PHE A 360 10.15 13.14 -14.01
N ILE A 361 10.05 12.13 -13.13
CA ILE A 361 10.09 10.71 -13.48
C ILE A 361 8.83 9.98 -13.00
N GLY A 362 8.30 10.38 -11.84
CA GLY A 362 7.10 9.79 -11.26
C GLY A 362 5.81 10.27 -11.92
N GLN A 363 4.71 10.06 -11.21
CA GLN A 363 3.36 10.48 -11.60
C GLN A 363 2.92 11.67 -10.74
N PRO A 364 3.23 12.92 -11.14
CA PRO A 364 2.89 14.10 -10.36
C PRO A 364 1.39 14.38 -10.42
N GLY A 365 0.83 14.80 -9.28
CA GLY A 365 -0.60 15.06 -9.14
C GLY A 365 -1.15 14.47 -7.85
N LEU A 366 -2.39 14.84 -7.55
CA LEU A 366 -3.17 14.23 -6.48
C LEU A 366 -4.33 13.48 -7.12
N HIS A 367 -4.30 12.16 -6.99
CA HIS A 367 -5.33 11.30 -7.56
C HIS A 367 -6.36 11.01 -6.46
N GLY A 368 -7.12 12.06 -6.13
CA GLY A 368 -8.18 12.03 -5.12
C GLY A 368 -9.41 11.25 -5.57
N GLU A 369 -10.41 11.18 -4.69
CA GLU A 369 -11.69 10.58 -5.05
C GLU A 369 -12.52 11.51 -5.91
N ARG A 370 -13.38 10.91 -6.73
CA ARG A 370 -14.49 11.59 -7.37
C ARG A 370 -15.79 10.96 -6.94
N LEU A 371 -16.83 11.78 -6.96
CA LEU A 371 -18.17 11.44 -6.52
C LEU A 371 -19.11 11.63 -7.69
N PHE A 372 -19.91 10.62 -8.00
CA PHE A 372 -20.99 10.75 -8.97
C PHE A 372 -22.28 11.11 -8.23
N VAL A 373 -22.67 12.37 -8.32
CA VAL A 373 -23.80 12.97 -7.60
C VAL A 373 -25.00 12.96 -8.52
N ILE A 374 -26.01 12.16 -8.21
CA ILE A 374 -27.25 12.07 -8.99
C ILE A 374 -28.29 12.96 -8.32
N LEU A 375 -28.88 13.88 -9.08
CA LEU A 375 -29.94 14.76 -8.61
C LEU A 375 -31.28 14.03 -8.59
N ALA A 376 -32.17 14.42 -7.68
CA ALA A 376 -33.49 13.80 -7.53
C ALA A 376 -34.43 14.10 -8.69
N ASP A 377 -34.35 15.31 -9.25
CA ASP A 377 -35.21 15.76 -10.34
C ASP A 377 -34.63 15.34 -11.70
N GLN A 378 -35.28 14.44 -12.41
CA GLN A 378 -34.86 13.95 -13.73
C GLN A 378 -35.85 14.40 -14.80
N ALA A 379 -35.35 14.76 -16.00
CA ALA A 379 -36.21 15.27 -17.06
C ALA A 379 -37.16 14.18 -17.59
N ASP A 380 -38.42 14.55 -17.86
CA ASP A 380 -39.38 13.68 -18.54
C ASP A 380 -39.24 13.82 -20.06
N VAL A 381 -38.86 12.72 -20.72
CA VAL A 381 -38.71 12.63 -22.17
C VAL A 381 -39.80 11.77 -22.83
N SER A 382 -40.87 11.43 -22.11
CA SER A 382 -41.94 10.55 -22.59
C SER A 382 -42.61 11.05 -23.88
N ALA A 383 -42.71 12.36 -24.07
CA ALA A 383 -43.24 12.96 -25.31
C ALA A 383 -42.42 12.60 -26.57
N ALA A 384 -41.18 12.14 -26.42
CA ALA A 384 -40.34 11.68 -27.52
C ALA A 384 -40.93 10.46 -28.26
N TYR A 385 -41.72 9.61 -27.57
CA TYR A 385 -42.35 8.43 -28.18
C TYR A 385 -43.39 8.79 -29.25
N GLU A 386 -44.01 9.96 -29.15
CA GLU A 386 -45.01 10.45 -30.09
C GLU A 386 -44.38 11.06 -31.36
N LEU A 387 -43.07 11.29 -31.37
CA LEU A 387 -42.35 11.86 -32.51
C LEU A 387 -41.98 10.76 -33.52
N PRO A 388 -42.57 10.72 -34.73
CA PRO A 388 -42.33 9.65 -35.69
C PRO A 388 -40.95 9.75 -36.36
N ASP A 389 -40.44 10.97 -36.53
CA ASP A 389 -39.13 11.21 -37.13
C ASP A 389 -38.00 11.05 -36.10
N VAL A 390 -37.00 10.24 -36.43
CA VAL A 390 -35.89 9.89 -35.53
C VAL A 390 -34.99 11.11 -35.25
N ALA A 391 -34.78 11.98 -36.24
CA ALA A 391 -33.94 13.16 -36.07
C ALA A 391 -34.59 14.15 -35.10
N SER A 392 -35.87 14.45 -35.32
CA SER A 392 -36.69 15.30 -34.44
C SER A 392 -36.80 14.72 -33.03
N ARG A 393 -36.96 13.39 -32.92
CA ARG A 393 -36.98 12.70 -31.63
C ARG A 393 -35.68 12.88 -30.86
N ARG A 394 -34.53 12.68 -31.51
CA ARG A 394 -33.20 12.83 -30.90
C ARG A 394 -32.95 14.27 -30.46
N ALA A 395 -33.31 15.24 -31.31
CA ALA A 395 -33.18 16.66 -30.98
C ALA A 395 -34.02 17.03 -29.75
N PHE A 396 -35.29 16.62 -29.71
CA PHE A 396 -36.18 16.85 -28.57
C PHE A 396 -35.61 16.28 -27.25
N VAL A 397 -35.14 15.02 -27.28
CA VAL A 397 -34.55 14.37 -26.11
C VAL A 397 -33.31 15.13 -25.64
N TYR A 398 -32.40 15.46 -26.56
CA TYR A 398 -31.18 16.20 -26.24
C TYR A 398 -31.48 17.57 -25.61
N GLU A 399 -32.31 18.38 -26.27
CA GLU A 399 -32.66 19.73 -25.81
C GLU A 399 -33.35 19.70 -24.44
N THR A 400 -34.29 18.76 -24.25
CA THR A 400 -35.02 18.60 -22.97
C THR A 400 -34.06 18.23 -21.84
N LEU A 401 -33.19 17.24 -22.05
CA LEU A 401 -32.23 16.80 -21.04
C LEU A 401 -31.21 17.88 -20.69
N VAL A 402 -30.66 18.58 -21.69
CA VAL A 402 -29.67 19.64 -21.48
C VAL A 402 -30.29 20.83 -20.75
N ALA A 403 -31.45 21.32 -21.20
CA ALA A 403 -32.12 22.44 -20.55
C ALA A 403 -32.51 22.12 -19.09
N HIS A 404 -32.98 20.90 -18.84
CA HIS A 404 -33.31 20.43 -17.48
C HIS A 404 -32.06 20.35 -16.60
N ALA A 405 -30.99 19.75 -17.08
CA ALA A 405 -29.73 19.64 -16.35
C ALA A 405 -29.12 21.01 -16.04
N ASP A 406 -29.08 21.94 -17.01
CA ASP A 406 -28.52 23.28 -16.78
C ASP A 406 -29.34 24.10 -15.78
N GLY A 407 -30.67 23.99 -15.82
CA GLY A 407 -31.53 24.67 -14.86
C GLY A 407 -31.42 24.10 -13.44
N THR A 408 -31.49 22.78 -13.30
CA THR A 408 -31.54 22.12 -11.98
C THR A 408 -30.18 21.97 -11.31
N GLN A 409 -29.09 21.94 -12.08
CA GLN A 409 -27.74 21.86 -11.51
C GLN A 409 -27.17 23.23 -11.12
N ALA A 410 -27.74 24.34 -11.59
CA ALA A 410 -27.17 25.68 -11.44
C ALA A 410 -26.77 26.03 -10.00
N ASP A 411 -27.69 25.87 -9.04
CA ASP A 411 -27.42 26.21 -7.63
C ASP A 411 -26.27 25.37 -7.04
N LEU A 412 -26.20 24.08 -7.38
CA LEU A 412 -25.13 23.20 -6.90
C LEU A 412 -23.79 23.55 -7.56
N ARG A 413 -23.80 23.83 -8.86
CA ARG A 413 -22.64 24.30 -9.63
C ARG A 413 -22.07 25.58 -9.03
N ASP A 414 -22.92 26.59 -8.75
CA ASP A 414 -22.51 27.85 -8.14
C ASP A 414 -21.82 27.66 -6.78
N VAL A 415 -22.31 26.72 -5.97
CA VAL A 415 -21.68 26.40 -4.67
C VAL A 415 -20.34 25.69 -4.85
N LEU A 416 -20.24 24.76 -5.81
CA LEU A 416 -18.98 24.07 -6.10
C LEU A 416 -17.92 25.05 -6.64
N ASP A 417 -18.33 25.98 -7.52
CA ASP A 417 -17.47 27.05 -8.05
C ASP A 417 -16.97 27.97 -6.92
N LEU A 418 -17.84 28.35 -5.99
CA LEU A 418 -17.48 29.14 -4.80
C LEU A 418 -16.45 28.42 -3.92
N LEU A 419 -16.56 27.10 -3.80
CA LEU A 419 -15.64 26.26 -3.03
C LEU A 419 -14.38 25.88 -3.80
N GLN A 420 -14.27 26.29 -5.07
CA GLN A 420 -13.20 25.89 -6.00
C GLN A 420 -13.06 24.37 -6.10
N VAL A 421 -14.20 23.68 -6.19
CA VAL A 421 -14.28 22.25 -6.38
C VAL A 421 -14.57 21.97 -7.85
N ASP A 422 -13.65 21.28 -8.52
CA ASP A 422 -13.82 20.90 -9.91
C ASP A 422 -14.96 19.87 -10.06
N TYR A 423 -15.76 20.04 -11.11
CA TYR A 423 -16.85 19.13 -11.45
C TYR A 423 -17.05 19.00 -12.96
N THR A 424 -17.66 17.88 -13.37
CA THR A 424 -18.12 17.63 -14.74
C THR A 424 -19.64 17.43 -14.73
N PRO A 425 -20.42 18.29 -15.42
CA PRO A 425 -21.87 18.11 -15.52
C PRO A 425 -22.27 17.06 -16.55
N TYR A 426 -23.32 16.30 -16.25
CA TYR A 426 -23.94 15.33 -17.14
C TYR A 426 -25.43 15.64 -17.31
N TYR A 427 -25.94 15.40 -18.53
CA TYR A 427 -27.35 15.66 -18.87
C TYR A 427 -28.16 14.38 -19.16
N LEU A 428 -27.52 13.28 -19.61
CA LEU A 428 -28.22 12.02 -19.88
C LEU A 428 -28.85 11.43 -18.62
N VAL A 429 -28.12 11.52 -17.52
CA VAL A 429 -28.62 11.41 -16.16
C VAL A 429 -28.34 12.76 -15.53
N ASN A 430 -29.33 13.38 -14.91
CA ASN A 430 -29.14 14.67 -14.25
C ASN A 430 -28.19 14.48 -13.05
N ALA A 431 -26.91 14.74 -13.28
CA ALA A 431 -25.83 14.37 -12.38
C ALA A 431 -24.58 15.23 -12.58
N LEU A 432 -23.72 15.23 -11.57
CA LEU A 432 -22.40 15.88 -11.58
C LEU A 432 -21.35 14.86 -11.11
N GLU A 433 -20.25 14.70 -11.85
CA GLU A 433 -19.03 14.11 -11.29
C GLU A 433 -18.25 15.21 -10.58
N VAL A 434 -18.08 15.10 -9.26
CA VAL A 434 -17.47 16.12 -8.41
C VAL A 434 -16.15 15.60 -7.83
N GLU A 435 -15.08 16.37 -7.92
CA GLU A 435 -13.80 16.02 -7.28
C GLU A 435 -13.88 16.25 -5.77
N GLY A 436 -13.95 15.19 -4.97
CA GLY A 436 -14.16 15.35 -3.53
C GLY A 436 -14.10 14.07 -2.71
N GLY A 437 -13.67 14.22 -1.46
CA GLY A 437 -13.56 13.14 -0.50
C GLY A 437 -14.77 12.99 0.44
N PRO A 438 -14.64 12.23 1.55
CA PRO A 438 -15.71 11.87 2.47
C PRO A 438 -16.48 13.04 3.08
N LEU A 439 -15.80 14.15 3.36
CA LEU A 439 -16.44 15.33 3.94
C LEU A 439 -17.38 16.00 2.94
N LEU A 440 -16.94 16.14 1.67
CA LEU A 440 -17.79 16.67 0.62
C LEU A 440 -18.91 15.69 0.28
N ARG A 441 -18.63 14.39 0.26
CA ARG A 441 -19.66 13.34 0.09
C ARG A 441 -20.76 13.45 1.15
N LEU A 442 -20.37 13.61 2.42
CA LEU A 442 -21.34 13.76 3.52
C LEU A 442 -22.19 15.01 3.32
N TRP A 443 -21.58 16.13 2.91
CA TRP A 443 -22.30 17.36 2.64
C TRP A 443 -23.26 17.21 1.44
N LEU A 444 -22.79 16.69 0.31
CA LEU A 444 -23.59 16.42 -0.90
C LEU A 444 -24.78 15.51 -0.61
N ALA A 445 -24.56 14.42 0.14
CA ALA A 445 -25.60 13.46 0.49
C ALA A 445 -26.69 14.01 1.42
N ASN A 446 -26.48 15.18 2.03
CA ASN A 446 -27.48 15.85 2.88
C ASN A 446 -28.16 17.04 2.17
N ARG A 447 -27.92 17.22 0.86
CA ARG A 447 -28.58 18.27 0.08
C ARG A 447 -29.96 17.81 -0.40
N PRO A 448 -31.00 18.67 -0.35
CA PRO A 448 -32.35 18.29 -0.73
C PRO A 448 -32.51 17.94 -2.22
N GLU A 449 -31.69 18.53 -3.10
CA GLU A 449 -31.71 18.27 -4.54
C GLU A 449 -30.97 16.98 -4.96
N VAL A 450 -30.22 16.35 -4.05
CA VAL A 450 -29.41 15.15 -4.34
C VAL A 450 -30.20 13.89 -3.95
N ASP A 451 -30.34 12.94 -4.89
CA ASP A 451 -30.91 11.61 -4.64
C ASP A 451 -29.89 10.69 -3.96
N ARG A 452 -28.70 10.58 -4.55
CA ARG A 452 -27.62 9.73 -4.03
C ARG A 452 -26.25 10.21 -4.50
N VAL A 453 -25.24 9.83 -3.71
CA VAL A 453 -23.82 10.06 -4.05
C VAL A 453 -23.11 8.72 -4.15
N LEU A 454 -22.67 8.40 -5.36
CA LEU A 454 -21.89 7.19 -5.67
C LEU A 454 -20.40 7.53 -5.71
N GLU A 455 -19.58 6.52 -5.47
CA GLU A 455 -18.13 6.63 -5.72
C GLU A 455 -17.89 6.58 -7.23
N SER A 456 -17.10 7.51 -7.76
CA SER A 456 -16.56 7.48 -9.12
C SER A 456 -15.04 7.32 -9.04
N PRO A 457 -14.53 6.12 -8.72
CA PRO A 457 -13.11 5.92 -8.56
C PRO A 457 -12.39 6.09 -9.90
N ARG A 458 -11.39 6.97 -9.93
CA ARG A 458 -10.36 6.94 -10.97
C ARG A 458 -9.13 6.24 -10.41
N LEU A 459 -8.61 5.26 -11.14
CA LEU A 459 -7.38 4.62 -10.72
C LEU A 459 -6.21 5.58 -10.93
N ARG A 460 -5.17 5.38 -10.13
CA ARG A 460 -3.93 6.10 -10.28
C ARG A 460 -3.27 5.76 -11.62
N PRO A 461 -2.63 6.75 -12.28
CA PRO A 461 -1.91 6.48 -13.50
C PRO A 461 -0.72 5.56 -13.25
N LEU A 462 -0.37 4.78 -14.27
CA LEU A 462 0.75 3.85 -14.25
C LEU A 462 1.99 4.48 -14.91
N PRO A 463 3.22 4.12 -14.50
CA PRO A 463 4.46 4.66 -15.06
C PRO A 463 4.64 4.52 -16.57
N ALA A 464 4.06 3.48 -17.18
CA ALA A 464 4.04 3.33 -18.62
C ALA A 464 2.72 2.70 -19.07
N GLU A 465 2.35 3.01 -20.31
CA GLU A 465 1.26 2.35 -21.01
C GLU A 465 1.58 0.86 -21.18
N PRO A 466 0.59 -0.03 -21.02
CA PRO A 466 0.76 -1.45 -21.30
C PRO A 466 1.15 -1.66 -22.76
N SER A 467 1.98 -2.67 -23.06
CA SER A 467 2.34 -2.98 -24.45
C SER A 467 1.18 -3.64 -25.19
N VAL A 468 0.94 -3.25 -26.45
CA VAL A 468 -0.02 -3.91 -27.34
C VAL A 468 0.32 -5.39 -27.50
N SER A 469 -0.64 -6.27 -27.20
CA SER A 469 -0.52 -7.70 -27.44
C SER A 469 -0.70 -8.01 -28.94
N ALA A 470 0.26 -8.71 -29.54
CA ALA A 470 0.12 -9.20 -30.91
C ALA A 470 -0.45 -10.63 -30.91
N GLY A 471 -1.64 -10.81 -31.50
CA GLY A 471 -2.22 -12.13 -31.70
C GLY A 471 -1.40 -12.99 -32.68
N GLY A 472 -1.28 -14.28 -32.39
CA GLY A 472 -0.61 -15.26 -33.27
C GLY A 472 -1.55 -16.01 -34.23
N ALA A 473 -2.82 -15.61 -34.30
CA ALA A 473 -3.81 -16.28 -35.13
C ALA A 473 -3.64 -15.90 -36.61
N SER A 474 -3.81 -16.88 -37.50
CA SER A 474 -3.91 -16.62 -38.94
C SER A 474 -5.25 -15.98 -39.28
N ALA A 475 -5.28 -15.18 -40.35
CA ALA A 475 -6.51 -14.64 -40.91
C ALA A 475 -7.51 -15.78 -41.20
N PRO A 476 -8.78 -15.68 -40.77
CA PRO A 476 -9.79 -16.68 -41.06
C PRO A 476 -10.07 -16.77 -42.56
N GLU A 477 -10.14 -17.99 -43.10
CA GLU A 477 -10.45 -18.24 -44.52
C GLU A 477 -11.96 -18.18 -44.83
N GLY A 478 -12.80 -18.08 -43.79
CA GLY A 478 -14.26 -18.04 -43.89
C GLY A 478 -14.91 -17.79 -42.53
N PRO A 479 -16.26 -17.83 -42.45
CA PRO A 479 -16.97 -17.63 -41.19
C PRO A 479 -16.53 -18.65 -40.13
N PRO A 480 -16.12 -18.23 -38.93
CA PRO A 480 -15.75 -19.16 -37.87
C PRO A 480 -16.96 -19.94 -37.36
N TRP A 481 -16.70 -21.09 -36.74
CA TRP A 481 -17.72 -22.07 -36.35
C TRP A 481 -18.85 -21.47 -35.50
N ASN A 482 -18.54 -20.48 -34.65
CA ASN A 482 -19.50 -19.81 -33.78
C ASN A 482 -20.49 -18.93 -34.56
N LEU A 483 -20.08 -18.34 -35.68
CA LEU A 483 -20.98 -17.58 -36.55
C LEU A 483 -21.88 -18.49 -37.40
N THR A 484 -21.33 -19.60 -37.91
CA THR A 484 -22.12 -20.63 -38.60
C THR A 484 -23.14 -21.28 -37.66
N LEU A 485 -22.78 -21.52 -36.40
CA LEU A 485 -23.68 -22.11 -35.40
C LEU A 485 -24.96 -21.30 -35.19
N ILE A 486 -24.86 -19.96 -35.22
CA ILE A 486 -26.01 -19.06 -35.09
C ILE A 486 -26.69 -18.72 -36.43
N GLY A 487 -26.20 -19.29 -37.54
CA GLY A 487 -26.76 -19.11 -38.89
C GLY A 487 -26.50 -17.74 -39.51
N ALA A 488 -25.46 -17.01 -39.07
CA ALA A 488 -25.15 -15.68 -39.60
C ALA A 488 -24.78 -15.73 -41.10
N ASP A 489 -24.01 -16.75 -41.50
CA ASP A 489 -23.65 -17.06 -42.88
C ASP A 489 -24.88 -17.24 -43.78
N ARG A 490 -25.90 -17.96 -43.30
CA ARG A 490 -27.16 -18.14 -44.02
C ARG A 490 -27.92 -16.84 -44.23
N VAL A 491 -27.92 -15.94 -43.25
CA VAL A 491 -28.55 -14.62 -43.40
C VAL A 491 -27.87 -13.82 -44.51
N TRP A 492 -26.53 -13.85 -44.55
CA TRP A 492 -25.75 -13.18 -45.57
C TRP A 492 -25.98 -13.76 -46.98
N GLU A 493 -26.08 -15.09 -47.10
CA GLU A 493 -26.21 -15.78 -48.39
C GLU A 493 -27.65 -15.81 -48.93
N GLU A 494 -28.62 -16.14 -48.08
CA GLU A 494 -30.01 -16.37 -48.50
C GLU A 494 -30.80 -15.05 -48.63
N PHE A 495 -30.49 -14.05 -47.80
CA PHE A 495 -31.25 -12.79 -47.74
C PHE A 495 -30.44 -11.57 -48.18
N GLY A 496 -29.12 -11.69 -48.33
CA GLY A 496 -28.25 -10.58 -48.75
C GLY A 496 -28.17 -9.43 -47.74
N VAL A 497 -28.51 -9.66 -46.47
CA VAL A 497 -28.52 -8.65 -45.40
C VAL A 497 -27.23 -8.75 -44.58
N ARG A 498 -26.43 -7.68 -44.49
CA ARG A 498 -25.16 -7.67 -43.73
C ARG A 498 -25.11 -6.63 -42.62
N GLY A 499 -26.20 -5.90 -42.39
CA GLY A 499 -26.30 -4.90 -41.32
C GLY A 499 -26.11 -3.46 -41.81
N GLU A 500 -26.29 -3.22 -43.10
CA GLU A 500 -26.22 -1.89 -43.71
C GLU A 500 -27.12 -0.88 -42.98
N GLY A 501 -26.58 0.28 -42.62
CA GLY A 501 -27.30 1.34 -41.92
C GLY A 501 -27.40 1.16 -40.40
N ILE A 502 -26.86 0.08 -39.83
CA ILE A 502 -26.79 -0.14 -38.39
C ILE A 502 -25.42 0.29 -37.86
N VAL A 503 -25.41 0.99 -36.71
CA VAL A 503 -24.19 1.36 -35.98
C VAL A 503 -24.18 0.61 -34.65
N ILE A 504 -23.10 -0.09 -34.37
CA ILE A 504 -22.86 -0.78 -33.09
C ILE A 504 -21.86 0.05 -32.29
N GLY A 505 -22.26 0.48 -31.10
CA GLY A 505 -21.35 1.07 -30.13
C GLY A 505 -20.80 -0.02 -29.22
N GLN A 506 -19.48 -0.07 -29.06
CA GLN A 506 -18.78 -1.02 -28.22
C GLN A 506 -18.06 -0.26 -27.09
N SER A 507 -18.15 -0.79 -25.87
CA SER A 507 -17.41 -0.32 -24.71
C SER A 507 -16.54 -1.47 -24.22
N ASP A 508 -15.26 -1.43 -24.56
CA ASP A 508 -14.30 -2.49 -24.29
C ASP A 508 -12.90 -1.89 -24.05
N SER A 509 -11.82 -2.68 -24.08
CA SER A 509 -10.43 -2.24 -23.91
C SER A 509 -9.91 -1.35 -25.04
N GLY A 510 -10.64 -1.30 -26.15
CA GLY A 510 -10.36 -0.45 -27.30
C GLY A 510 -10.60 -1.17 -28.62
N VAL A 511 -9.99 -0.67 -29.70
CA VAL A 511 -9.90 -1.39 -30.97
C VAL A 511 -8.66 -0.98 -31.74
N GLN A 512 -7.97 -1.91 -32.37
CA GLN A 512 -6.98 -1.60 -33.39
C GLN A 512 -7.70 -1.08 -34.66
N TRP A 513 -7.89 0.24 -34.77
CA TRP A 513 -8.70 0.84 -35.84
C TRP A 513 -8.17 0.59 -37.26
N ASP A 514 -6.86 0.37 -37.41
CA ASP A 514 -6.19 0.09 -38.67
C ASP A 514 -6.06 -1.41 -38.96
N HIS A 515 -6.71 -2.26 -38.16
CA HIS A 515 -6.72 -3.69 -38.39
C HIS A 515 -7.30 -4.01 -39.79
N PRO A 516 -6.59 -4.79 -40.65
CA PRO A 516 -6.98 -4.98 -42.04
C PRO A 516 -8.41 -5.49 -42.26
N GLU A 517 -8.95 -6.26 -41.31
CA GLU A 517 -10.31 -6.81 -41.37
C GLU A 517 -11.39 -5.88 -40.79
N LEU A 518 -11.02 -4.93 -39.92
CA LEU A 518 -11.96 -4.06 -39.19
C LEU A 518 -12.02 -2.64 -39.74
N GLN A 519 -10.92 -2.15 -40.32
CA GLN A 519 -10.79 -0.75 -40.73
C GLN A 519 -11.94 -0.30 -41.65
N ARG A 520 -12.42 -1.17 -42.55
CA ARG A 520 -13.48 -0.82 -43.51
C ARG A 520 -14.86 -0.61 -42.87
N THR A 521 -15.12 -1.21 -41.72
CA THR A 521 -16.41 -1.14 -41.02
C THR A 521 -16.40 -0.12 -39.87
N TYR A 522 -15.22 0.37 -39.48
CA TYR A 522 -15.10 1.46 -38.53
C TYR A 522 -15.63 2.78 -39.13
N ARG A 523 -16.57 3.43 -38.43
CA ARG A 523 -17.21 4.68 -38.86
C ARG A 523 -16.24 5.85 -39.03
N GLY A 524 -15.14 5.86 -38.26
CA GLY A 524 -14.08 6.87 -38.31
C GLY A 524 -12.91 6.52 -39.25
N SER A 525 -13.06 5.53 -40.13
CA SER A 525 -11.98 4.97 -40.97
C SER A 525 -11.33 5.95 -41.94
N ALA A 526 -11.98 7.06 -42.26
CA ALA A 526 -11.41 8.15 -43.06
C ALA A 526 -10.39 9.03 -42.30
N GLY A 527 -10.02 8.65 -41.07
CA GLY A 527 -9.08 9.37 -40.22
C GLY A 527 -9.72 10.46 -39.36
N ASN A 528 -11.05 10.50 -39.25
CA ASN A 528 -11.77 11.36 -38.31
C ASN A 528 -12.41 10.51 -37.21
N HIS A 529 -11.85 10.60 -36.00
CA HIS A 529 -12.29 9.82 -34.84
C HIS A 529 -13.28 10.58 -33.95
N ASP A 530 -13.53 11.87 -34.23
CA ASP A 530 -14.48 12.68 -33.47
C ASP A 530 -15.88 12.05 -33.51
N TYR A 531 -16.52 11.92 -32.35
CA TYR A 531 -17.83 11.26 -32.17
C TYR A 531 -17.87 9.78 -32.60
N ASN A 532 -16.72 9.16 -32.86
CA ASN A 532 -16.57 7.74 -33.19
C ASN A 532 -15.65 6.99 -32.22
N TRP A 533 -14.88 7.72 -31.41
CA TRP A 533 -13.98 7.20 -30.39
C TRP A 533 -14.09 8.02 -29.11
N PHE A 534 -13.98 7.33 -27.98
CA PHE A 534 -13.86 7.96 -26.67
C PHE A 534 -13.00 7.06 -25.78
N ASP A 535 -11.86 7.58 -25.37
CA ASP A 535 -10.99 6.95 -24.38
C ASP A 535 -11.09 7.70 -23.05
N PRO A 536 -11.85 7.18 -22.06
CA PRO A 536 -11.93 7.78 -20.74
C PRO A 536 -10.65 7.61 -19.90
N TRP A 537 -9.70 6.79 -20.36
CA TRP A 537 -8.55 6.36 -19.58
C TRP A 537 -7.26 7.10 -19.93
N PHE A 538 -6.75 6.95 -21.15
CA PHE A 538 -5.52 7.61 -21.61
C PHE A 538 -5.81 8.90 -22.38
N GLY A 539 -7.07 9.15 -22.75
CA GLY A 539 -7.48 10.32 -23.50
C GLY A 539 -6.97 10.31 -24.94
N THR A 540 -6.75 9.14 -25.52
CA THR A 540 -6.28 9.03 -26.90
C THR A 540 -7.31 9.58 -27.88
N THR A 541 -6.83 10.31 -28.90
CA THR A 541 -7.68 10.85 -29.97
C THR A 541 -7.84 9.89 -31.14
N VAL A 542 -7.15 8.75 -31.09
CA VAL A 542 -7.14 7.68 -32.08
C VAL A 542 -7.46 6.38 -31.35
N PRO A 543 -8.31 5.47 -31.88
CA PRO A 543 -8.59 4.22 -31.20
C PRO A 543 -7.34 3.35 -31.07
N GLU A 544 -7.11 2.87 -29.87
CA GLU A 544 -6.00 1.98 -29.54
C GLU A 544 -6.53 0.87 -28.65
N ASP A 545 -5.98 -0.34 -28.78
CA ASP A 545 -6.31 -1.46 -27.91
C ASP A 545 -5.03 -2.08 -27.37
N TRP A 546 -4.77 -1.82 -26.09
CA TRP A 546 -3.56 -2.31 -25.43
C TRP A 546 -3.72 -3.73 -24.92
N ALA A 547 -4.96 -4.14 -24.57
CA ALA A 547 -5.24 -5.47 -24.03
C ALA A 547 -5.52 -6.49 -25.14
N GLY A 548 -6.05 -6.03 -26.28
CA GLY A 548 -6.46 -6.89 -27.41
C GLY A 548 -7.76 -7.65 -27.16
N HIS A 549 -8.54 -7.30 -26.13
CA HIS A 549 -9.84 -7.93 -25.85
C HIS A 549 -10.96 -7.32 -26.69
N GLY A 550 -10.88 -6.02 -26.97
CA GLY A 550 -11.87 -5.32 -27.78
C GLY A 550 -11.69 -5.52 -29.29
N THR A 551 -10.45 -5.69 -29.75
CA THR A 551 -10.06 -6.08 -31.12
C THR A 551 -10.34 -7.56 -31.36
#